data_AF-A0A9P5EEF3-F1
#
_entry.id   AF-A0A9P5EEF3-F1
#
_cell.length_a   1.000
_cell.length_b   1.000
_cell.length_c   1.000
_cell.angle_alpha   90.00
_cell.angle_beta   90.00
_cell.angle_gamma   90.00
#
_symmetry.space_group_name_H-M   'P 1'
#
loop_
_entity.id
_entity.type
_entity.pdbx_description
1 polymer ?
#
loop_
_entity_poly.entity_id
_entity_poly.type
_entity_poly.pdbx_seq_one_letter_code
_entity_poly.pdbx_strand_id
1 'polypeptide(L)'
;MRTEGITLDQVNPSWLFPVIADIVASTSGAIVANVLPNDQHAIWTVITSYILWGTSVTMTIVILAMYYNRLMIHDILPGQVAVASFIAIGPLGMGAAAIQLLGQVSLKLFARNDFIPKAPIAGQFFYLTGILTALILWGFAVV
;
A
#
# COMPACT_ATOMS: atom_id res chain seq x y z
N MET A 1 -4.98 18.83 26.49
CA MET A 1 -6.17 18.00 26.17
C MET A 1 -5.78 16.55 26.33
N ARG A 2 -6.21 15.90 27.43
CA ARG A 2 -6.18 14.44 27.56
C ARG A 2 -7.51 13.92 27.03
N THR A 3 -7.50 13.16 25.95
CA THR A 3 -8.70 12.47 25.47
C THR A 3 -8.96 11.28 26.38
N GLU A 4 -9.82 11.45 27.39
CA GLU A 4 -10.16 10.45 28.42
C GLU A 4 -10.99 9.23 27.91
N GLY A 5 -10.84 8.85 26.64
CA GLY A 5 -11.65 7.77 26.04
C GLY A 5 -10.92 6.82 25.11
N ILE A 6 -9.64 7.07 24.78
CA ILE A 6 -8.87 6.22 23.86
C ILE A 6 -7.81 5.47 24.68
N THR A 7 -8.22 4.41 25.36
CA THR A 7 -7.28 3.42 25.89
C THR A 7 -6.76 2.55 24.73
N LEU A 8 -5.50 2.12 24.79
CA LEU A 8 -4.89 1.23 23.78
C LEU A 8 -5.66 -0.10 23.60
N ASP A 9 -6.56 -0.42 24.53
CA ASP A 9 -7.49 -1.55 24.46
C ASP A 9 -8.54 -1.46 23.35
N GLN A 10 -8.79 -0.26 22.79
CA GLN A 10 -9.78 -0.04 21.74
C GLN A 10 -9.24 -0.17 20.31
N VAL A 11 -7.96 -0.53 20.13
CA VAL A 11 -7.38 -0.77 18.80
C VAL A 11 -8.05 -2.00 18.19
N ASN A 12 -9.01 -1.75 17.30
CA ASN A 12 -9.79 -2.77 16.63
C ASN A 12 -9.24 -3.01 15.21
N PRO A 13 -9.03 -4.27 14.78
CA PRO A 13 -8.62 -4.60 13.41
C PRO A 13 -9.53 -4.00 12.32
N SER A 14 -10.77 -3.62 12.64
CA SER A 14 -11.67 -2.94 11.72
C SER A 14 -11.14 -1.60 11.18
N TRP A 15 -10.16 -0.99 11.83
CA TRP A 15 -9.50 0.23 11.33
C TRP A 15 -8.70 0.00 10.04
N LEU A 16 -8.40 -1.25 9.70
CA LEU A 16 -7.81 -1.61 8.41
C LEU A 16 -8.81 -1.56 7.24
N PHE A 17 -10.13 -1.57 7.47
CA PHE A 17 -11.10 -1.60 6.37
C PHE A 17 -10.98 -0.43 5.39
N PRO A 18 -10.90 0.85 5.84
CA PRO A 18 -10.70 1.98 4.93
C PRO A 18 -9.35 1.91 4.22
N VAL A 19 -8.31 1.47 4.92
CA VAL A 19 -6.95 1.35 4.39
C VAL A 19 -6.87 0.30 3.27
N ILE A 20 -7.58 -0.81 3.43
CA ILE A 20 -7.70 -1.85 2.40
C ILE A 20 -8.40 -1.30 1.16
N ALA A 21 -9.48 -0.52 1.32
CA ALA A 21 -10.19 0.07 0.20
C ALA A 21 -9.27 0.96 -0.64
N ASP A 22 -8.42 1.77 0.00
CA ASP A 22 -7.44 2.63 -0.67
C ASP A 22 -6.37 1.82 -1.43
N ILE A 23 -5.86 0.73 -0.84
CA ILE A 23 -4.89 -0.17 -1.48
C ILE A 23 -5.49 -0.84 -2.73
N VAL A 24 -6.76 -1.26 -2.65
CA VAL A 24 -7.48 -1.88 -3.76
C VAL A 24 -7.78 -0.84 -4.85
N ALA A 25 -8.17 0.38 -4.46
CA ALA A 25 -8.39 1.48 -5.38
C ALA A 25 -7.12 1.85 -6.15
N SER A 26 -5.97 1.93 -5.46
CA SER A 26 -4.66 2.13 -6.09
C SER A 26 -4.33 1.04 -7.12
N THR A 27 -4.51 -0.23 -6.74
CA THR A 27 -4.22 -1.37 -7.63
C THR A 27 -5.12 -1.34 -8.86
N SER A 28 -6.42 -1.08 -8.65
CA SER A 28 -7.41 -0.97 -9.72
C SER A 28 -7.10 0.21 -10.65
N GLY A 29 -6.70 1.35 -10.08
CA GLY A 29 -6.27 2.53 -10.83
C GLY A 29 -5.08 2.26 -11.72
N ALA A 30 -4.11 1.46 -11.28
CA ALA A 30 -2.99 1.03 -12.12
C ALA A 30 -3.45 0.18 -13.33
N ILE A 31 -4.39 -0.76 -13.13
CA ILE A 31 -4.96 -1.57 -14.21
C ILE A 31 -5.70 -0.68 -15.22
N VAL A 32 -6.52 0.24 -14.72
CA VAL A 32 -7.30 1.18 -15.54
C VAL A 32 -6.37 2.09 -16.34
N ALA A 33 -5.33 2.64 -15.72
CA ALA A 33 -4.36 3.49 -16.40
C ALA A 33 -3.64 2.77 -17.55
N ASN A 34 -3.43 1.46 -17.47
CA ASN A 34 -2.78 0.67 -18.51
C ASN A 34 -3.62 0.50 -19.80
N VAL A 35 -4.93 0.69 -19.72
CA VAL A 35 -5.86 0.54 -20.86
C VAL A 35 -6.47 1.85 -21.33
N LEU A 36 -6.12 2.97 -20.68
CA LEU A 36 -6.68 4.28 -21.02
C LEU A 36 -6.14 4.77 -22.37
N PRO A 37 -7.01 5.23 -23.30
CA PRO A 37 -6.58 5.70 -24.61
C PRO A 37 -5.96 7.11 -24.58
N ASN A 38 -6.27 7.91 -23.55
CA ASN A 38 -5.71 9.24 -23.36
C ASN A 38 -4.54 9.16 -22.37
N ASP A 39 -3.35 9.45 -22.87
CA ASP A 39 -2.11 9.42 -22.11
C ASP A 39 -2.09 10.36 -20.90
N GLN A 40 -2.63 11.57 -21.04
CA GLN A 40 -2.69 12.53 -19.94
C GLN A 40 -3.58 12.01 -18.80
N HIS A 41 -4.72 11.42 -19.13
CA HIS A 41 -5.62 10.82 -18.13
C HIS A 41 -4.99 9.59 -17.48
N ALA A 42 -4.25 8.78 -18.24
CA ALA A 42 -3.50 7.65 -17.70
C ALA A 42 -2.46 8.12 -16.68
N ILE A 43 -1.73 9.19 -16.98
CA ILE A 43 -0.73 9.79 -16.09
C ILE A 43 -1.38 10.25 -14.78
N TRP A 44 -2.47 11.02 -14.86
CA TRP A 44 -3.19 11.48 -13.66
C TRP A 44 -3.70 10.30 -12.81
N THR A 45 -4.17 9.24 -13.45
CA THR A 45 -4.65 8.03 -12.78
C THR A 45 -3.50 7.32 -12.07
N VAL A 46 -2.33 7.17 -12.70
CA VAL A 46 -1.14 6.58 -12.08
C VAL A 46 -0.67 7.40 -10.88
N ILE A 47 -0.58 8.73 -11.01
CA ILE A 47 -0.15 9.61 -9.91
C ILE A 47 -1.11 9.50 -8.72
N THR A 48 -2.41 9.55 -8.98
CA THR A 48 -3.44 9.41 -7.93
C THR A 48 -3.33 8.04 -7.25
N SER A 49 -3.09 6.99 -8.03
CA SER A 49 -2.90 5.64 -7.51
C SER A 49 -1.65 5.52 -6.63
N TYR A 50 -0.53 6.15 -7.00
CA TYR A 50 0.66 6.22 -6.14
C TYR A 50 0.40 6.95 -4.82
N ILE A 51 -0.41 8.02 -4.82
CA ILE A 51 -0.78 8.75 -3.61
C ILE A 51 -1.61 7.83 -2.70
N LEU A 52 -2.64 7.17 -3.24
CA LEU A 52 -3.48 6.22 -2.51
C LEU A 52 -2.68 5.03 -1.95
N TRP A 53 -1.71 4.53 -2.72
CA TRP A 53 -0.79 3.50 -2.26
C TRP A 53 0.07 3.98 -1.08
N GLY A 54 0.64 5.18 -1.20
CA GLY A 54 1.50 5.75 -0.17
C GLY A 54 0.78 6.00 1.14
N THR A 55 -0.44 6.53 1.09
CA THR A 55 -1.26 6.75 2.30
C THR A 55 -1.66 5.43 2.95
N SER A 56 -2.09 4.45 2.15
CA SER A 56 -2.58 3.16 2.66
C SER A 56 -1.47 2.30 3.29
N VAL A 57 -0.33 2.14 2.62
CA VAL A 57 0.79 1.34 3.17
C VAL A 57 1.37 1.98 4.42
N THR A 58 1.53 3.31 4.44
CA THR A 58 2.03 4.02 5.64
C THR A 58 1.06 3.84 6.81
N MET A 59 -0.25 3.97 6.58
CA MET A 59 -1.26 3.78 7.62
C MET A 59 -1.30 2.32 8.11
N THR A 60 -1.12 1.35 7.21
CA THR A 60 -1.04 -0.08 7.55
C THR A 60 0.11 -0.33 8.53
N ILE A 61 1.31 0.23 8.28
CA ILE A 61 2.48 0.07 9.15
C ILE A 61 2.23 0.66 10.54
N VAL A 62 1.56 1.82 10.64
CA VAL A 62 1.22 2.44 11.93
C VAL A 62 0.25 1.56 12.73
N ILE A 63 -0.80 1.04 12.08
CA ILE A 63 -1.78 0.15 12.73
C ILE A 63 -1.11 -1.16 13.18
N LEU A 64 -0.24 -1.73 12.35
CA LEU A 64 0.55 -2.92 12.70
C LEU A 64 1.47 -2.67 13.89
N ALA A 65 2.17 -1.52 13.94
CA ALA A 65 3.03 -1.17 15.07
C ALA A 65 2.23 -1.08 16.38
N MET A 66 1.04 -0.47 16.35
CA MET A 66 0.15 -0.43 17.51
C MET A 66 -0.35 -1.83 17.91
N TYR A 67 -0.67 -2.68 16.92
CA TYR A 67 -1.10 -4.05 17.15
C TYR A 67 0.01 -4.92 17.77
N TYR A 68 1.24 -4.84 17.26
CA TYR A 68 2.39 -5.53 17.85
C TYR A 68 2.73 -5.02 19.25
N ASN A 69 2.64 -3.70 19.49
CA ASN A 69 2.84 -3.14 20.82
C ASN A 69 1.78 -3.68 21.81
N ARG A 70 0.53 -3.84 21.37
CA ARG A 70 -0.52 -4.47 22.19
C ARG A 70 -0.21 -5.93 22.52
N LEU A 71 0.26 -6.70 21.54
CA LEU A 71 0.68 -8.11 21.72
C LEU A 71 1.90 -8.26 22.65
N MET A 72 2.81 -7.28 22.67
CA MET A 72 3.97 -7.31 23.56
C MET A 72 3.62 -6.98 25.02
N ILE A 73 2.58 -6.18 25.27
CA ILE A 73 2.23 -5.66 26.60
C ILE A 73 1.06 -6.43 27.25
N HIS A 74 0.14 -6.99 26.46
CA HIS A 74 -1.04 -7.71 26.95
C HIS A 74 -1.03 -9.19 26.55
N ASP A 75 -1.84 -10.00 27.24
CA ASP A 75 -1.94 -11.44 27.00
C ASP A 75 -2.21 -11.78 25.52
N ILE A 76 -1.53 -12.82 25.06
CA ILE A 76 -1.64 -13.43 23.73
C ILE A 76 -3.12 -13.68 23.47
N LEU A 77 -3.70 -13.06 22.43
CA LEU A 77 -5.13 -13.14 22.18
C LEU A 77 -5.57 -14.63 22.12
N PRO A 78 -6.77 -14.97 22.63
CA PRO A 78 -7.30 -16.34 22.60
C PRO A 78 -7.17 -16.94 21.19
N GLY A 79 -6.88 -18.24 21.06
CA GLY A 79 -6.47 -18.88 19.81
C GLY A 79 -7.34 -18.64 18.55
N GLN A 80 -8.58 -18.15 18.70
CA GLN A 80 -9.42 -17.69 17.59
C GLN A 80 -8.92 -16.39 16.92
N VAL A 81 -8.16 -15.54 17.62
CA VAL A 81 -7.68 -14.26 17.09
C VAL A 81 -6.26 -14.34 16.50
N ALA A 82 -5.58 -15.47 16.65
CA ALA A 82 -4.35 -15.77 15.89
C ALA A 82 -4.60 -15.75 14.37
N VAL A 83 -5.81 -16.13 13.94
CA VAL A 83 -6.23 -16.05 12.54
C VAL A 83 -6.41 -14.59 12.08
N ALA A 84 -6.76 -13.67 12.99
CA ALA A 84 -6.89 -12.25 12.66
C ALA A 84 -5.53 -11.59 12.37
N SER A 85 -4.42 -12.16 12.86
CA SER A 85 -3.07 -11.72 12.49
C SER A 85 -2.82 -11.86 10.98
N PHE A 86 -3.37 -12.89 10.33
CA PHE A 86 -3.29 -13.05 8.87
C PHE A 86 -4.08 -11.99 8.10
N ILE A 87 -5.14 -11.42 8.70
CA ILE A 87 -5.91 -10.32 8.09
C ILE A 87 -5.06 -9.05 8.06
N ALA A 88 -4.22 -8.82 9.08
CA ALA A 88 -3.33 -7.65 9.13
C ALA A 88 -2.14 -7.76 8.15
N ILE A 89 -1.75 -8.98 7.79
CA ILE A 89 -0.70 -9.28 6.80
C ILE A 89 -1.17 -9.02 5.35
N GLY A 90 -2.45 -9.31 5.06
CA GLY A 90 -3.02 -9.19 3.71
C GLY A 90 -2.79 -7.84 3.01
N PRO A 91 -3.01 -6.69 3.67
CA PRO A 91 -2.78 -5.36 3.10
C PRO A 91 -1.33 -5.12 2.66
N LEU A 92 -0.33 -5.66 3.37
CA LEU A 92 1.07 -5.51 2.98
C LEU A 92 1.39 -6.32 1.72
N GLY A 93 0.88 -7.55 1.62
CA GLY A 93 1.01 -8.36 0.40
C GLY A 93 0.30 -7.72 -0.81
N MET A 94 -0.91 -7.19 -0.60
CA MET A 94 -1.61 -6.41 -1.63
C MET A 94 -0.86 -5.13 -1.99
N GLY A 95 -0.30 -4.43 -1.01
CA GLY A 95 0.56 -3.26 -1.22
C GLY A 95 1.80 -3.59 -2.06
N ALA A 96 2.44 -4.73 -1.82
CA ALA A 96 3.57 -5.20 -2.64
C ALA A 96 3.17 -5.47 -4.09
N ALA A 97 2.03 -6.12 -4.32
CA ALA A 97 1.52 -6.33 -5.68
C ALA A 97 1.15 -5.01 -6.37
N ALA A 98 0.52 -4.09 -5.63
CA ALA A 98 0.09 -2.79 -6.12
C ALA A 98 1.26 -1.92 -6.60
N ILE A 99 2.34 -1.80 -5.80
CA ILE A 99 3.49 -0.97 -6.16
C ILE A 99 4.24 -1.54 -7.36
N GLN A 100 4.31 -2.88 -7.46
CA GLN A 100 4.93 -3.54 -8.59
C GLN A 100 4.14 -3.32 -9.88
N LEU A 101 2.81 -3.39 -9.81
CA LEU A 101 1.94 -3.10 -10.94
C LEU A 101 2.06 -1.63 -11.37
N LEU A 102 2.04 -0.70 -10.42
CA LEU A 102 2.24 0.73 -10.67
C LEU A 102 3.59 1.01 -11.36
N GLY A 103 4.67 0.35 -10.91
CA GLY A 103 5.99 0.45 -11.54
C GLY A 103 5.99 -0.04 -12.98
N GLN A 104 5.32 -1.16 -13.28
CA GLN A 104 5.21 -1.70 -14.64
C GLN A 104 4.43 -0.77 -15.57
N VAL A 105 3.32 -0.21 -15.09
CA VAL A 105 2.49 0.71 -15.87
C VAL A 105 3.24 2.02 -16.10
N SER A 106 3.92 2.55 -15.09
CA SER A 106 4.77 3.74 -15.19
C SER A 106 5.91 3.57 -16.20
N LEU A 107 6.55 2.40 -16.24
CA LEU A 107 7.59 2.09 -17.21
C LEU A 107 7.08 2.21 -18.65
N LYS A 108 5.88 1.69 -18.93
CA LYS A 108 5.26 1.77 -20.27
C LYS A 108 4.76 3.17 -20.60
N LEU A 109 4.13 3.83 -19.63
CA LEU A 109 3.46 5.11 -19.82
C LEU A 109 4.46 6.26 -19.98
N PHE A 110 5.53 6.28 -19.17
CA PHE A 110 6.57 7.31 -19.23
C PHE A 110 7.57 7.09 -20.38
N ALA A 111 7.60 5.90 -20.98
CA ALA A 111 8.36 5.68 -22.22
C ALA A 111 7.65 6.27 -23.45
N ARG A 112 6.33 6.44 -23.38
CA ARG A 112 5.49 6.96 -24.48
C ARG A 112 5.19 8.45 -24.34
N ASN A 113 5.24 8.96 -23.11
CA ASN A 113 4.98 10.36 -22.79
C ASN A 113 6.23 11.03 -22.24
N ASP A 114 6.55 12.22 -22.76
CA ASP A 114 7.56 13.14 -22.18
C ASP A 114 7.06 13.76 -20.85
N PHE A 115 6.52 12.93 -19.96
CA PHE A 115 5.97 13.35 -18.67
C PHE A 115 7.04 13.98 -17.79
N ILE A 116 8.27 13.46 -17.84
CA ILE A 116 9.43 14.09 -17.20
C ILE A 116 10.49 14.34 -18.30
N PRO A 117 10.44 15.51 -18.98
CA PRO A 117 11.28 15.81 -20.14
C PRO A 117 12.79 15.76 -19.87
N LYS A 118 13.19 15.82 -18.59
CA LYS A 118 14.59 15.81 -18.15
C LYS A 118 15.07 14.48 -17.55
N ALA A 119 14.22 13.45 -17.53
CA ALA A 119 14.56 12.15 -16.95
C ALA A 119 14.05 10.99 -17.82
N PRO A 120 14.75 10.64 -18.91
CA PRO A 120 14.40 9.49 -19.76
C PRO A 120 14.41 8.14 -19.00
N ILE A 121 15.05 8.12 -17.82
CA ILE A 121 15.15 6.93 -16.94
C ILE A 121 14.00 6.89 -15.92
N ALA A 122 13.10 7.87 -15.89
CA ALA A 122 12.04 7.95 -14.88
C ALA A 122 11.21 6.65 -14.78
N GLY A 123 10.74 6.11 -15.92
CA GLY A 123 9.97 4.86 -15.92
C GLY A 123 10.74 3.67 -15.34
N GLN A 124 12.04 3.55 -15.66
CA GLN A 124 12.91 2.50 -15.11
C GLN A 124 13.14 2.69 -13.60
N PHE A 125 13.29 3.94 -13.15
CA PHE A 125 13.45 4.25 -11.74
C PHE A 125 12.22 3.85 -10.91
N PHE A 126 11.01 4.20 -11.36
CA PHE A 126 9.77 3.80 -10.69
C PHE A 126 9.56 2.28 -10.70
N TYR A 127 9.99 1.59 -11.77
CA TYR A 127 9.93 0.14 -11.84
C TYR A 127 10.90 -0.55 -10.87
N LEU A 128 12.16 -0.12 -10.85
CA LEU A 128 13.20 -0.70 -9.97
C LEU A 128 12.91 -0.44 -8.49
N THR A 129 12.51 0.79 -8.15
CA THR A 129 12.08 1.13 -6.78
C THR A 129 10.80 0.39 -6.40
N GLY A 130 9.88 0.19 -7.35
CA GLY A 130 8.70 -0.64 -7.19
C GLY A 130 9.04 -2.10 -6.83
N ILE A 131 9.97 -2.72 -7.55
CA ILE A 131 10.44 -4.09 -7.25
C ILE A 131 11.05 -4.16 -5.85
N LEU A 132 11.98 -3.26 -5.53
CA LEU A 132 12.64 -3.26 -4.22
C LEU A 132 11.63 -3.09 -3.09
N THR A 133 10.69 -2.15 -3.24
CA THR A 133 9.66 -1.89 -2.25
C THR A 133 8.68 -3.07 -2.12
N ALA A 134 8.29 -3.68 -3.24
CA ALA A 134 7.46 -4.87 -3.26
C ALA A 134 8.12 -6.05 -2.53
N LEU A 135 9.42 -6.28 -2.75
CA LEU A 135 10.16 -7.35 -2.07
C LEU A 135 10.26 -7.11 -0.57
N ILE A 136 10.49 -5.87 -0.13
CA ILE A 136 10.52 -5.52 1.30
C ILE A 136 9.16 -5.76 1.95
N LEU A 137 8.08 -5.27 1.33
CA LEU A 137 6.72 -5.43 1.85
C LEU A 137 6.26 -6.89 1.83
N TRP A 138 6.60 -7.63 0.78
CA TRP A 138 6.31 -9.05 0.69
C TRP A 138 7.11 -9.86 1.73
N GLY A 139 8.38 -9.54 1.93
CA GLY A 139 9.21 -10.17 2.96
C GLY A 139 8.63 -9.96 4.37
N PHE A 140 8.14 -8.76 4.67
CA PHE A 140 7.43 -8.51 5.93
C PHE A 140 6.11 -9.27 6.02
N ALA A 141 5.38 -9.42 4.92
CA ALA A 141 4.12 -10.15 4.89
C ALA A 141 4.25 -11.68 5.04
N VAL A 142 5.43 -12.26 4.83
CA VAL A 142 5.67 -13.71 5.00
C VAL A 142 5.94 -14.08 6.46
N VAL A 143 6.32 -13.11 7.30
CA VAL A 143 6.67 -13.31 8.72
C VAL A 143 5.42 -13.17 9.60
#